data_AF-A0A1G2YTQ9-F1
#
_entry.id   AF-A0A1G2YTQ9-F1
#
_cell.length_a   1.000
_cell.length_b   1.000
_cell.length_c   1.000
_cell.angle_alpha   90.00
_cell.angle_beta   90.00
_cell.angle_gamma   90.00
#
_symmetry.space_group_name_H-M   'P 1'
#
loop_
_entity.id
_entity.type
_entity.pdbx_description
1 polymer ?
#
loop_
_entity_poly.entity_id
_entity_poly.type
_entity_poly.pdbx_seq_one_letter_code
_entity_poly.pdbx_strand_id
1 'polypeptide(L)'
;MDAQTNKLMRSQLTRQLRLAQEAMRKSPRPRGGWIRSLRQALRMSGEQLGKRLGVSRQRVAQIEKDELLGNLTLKSMSDVAKAMDCSFVYWIVPKTSLEETVRNQAKKIAEARLSQTSLTMSLEGQAVSDQDKAELLEGAVDTILSDMSVPLWEDE
;
A
#
# COMPACT_ATOMS: atom_id res chain seq x y z
N MET A 1 10.83 11.66 17.95
CA MET A 1 10.70 10.21 18.20
C MET A 1 12.01 9.56 17.83
N ASP A 2 12.52 8.65 18.65
CA ASP A 2 13.76 7.91 18.39
C ASP A 2 13.55 6.85 17.28
N ALA A 3 14.58 6.59 16.47
CA ALA A 3 14.61 5.59 15.41
C ALA A 3 14.22 4.19 15.93
N GLN A 4 14.64 3.84 17.14
CA GLN A 4 14.27 2.55 17.78
C GLN A 4 12.76 2.45 18.03
N THR A 5 12.12 3.57 18.41
CA THR A 5 10.67 3.64 18.65
C THR A 5 9.89 3.46 17.34
N ASN A 6 10.34 4.11 16.26
CA ASN A 6 9.71 3.98 14.94
C ASN A 6 9.86 2.56 14.37
N LYS A 7 11.01 1.91 14.58
CA LYS A 7 11.22 0.50 14.21
C LYS A 7 10.26 -0.44 14.95
N LEU A 8 10.08 -0.22 16.25
CA LEU A 8 9.13 -1.00 17.05
C LEU A 8 7.69 -0.79 16.56
N MET A 9 7.29 0.46 16.30
CA MET A 9 5.97 0.78 15.76
C MET A 9 5.71 0.09 14.41
N ARG A 10 6.68 0.11 13.50
CA ARG A 10 6.60 -0.61 12.20
C ARG A 10 6.41 -2.11 12.39
N SER A 11 7.13 -2.72 13.34
CA SER A 11 6.99 -4.15 13.67
C SER A 11 5.61 -4.48 14.23
N GLN A 12 5.10 -3.67 15.15
CA GLN A 12 3.77 -3.86 15.75
C GLN A 12 2.65 -3.74 14.71
N LEU A 13 2.69 -2.70 13.87
CA LEU A 13 1.71 -2.51 12.79
C LEU A 13 1.79 -3.65 11.76
N THR A 14 2.99 -4.09 11.39
CA THR A 14 3.16 -5.25 10.49
C THR A 14 2.52 -6.50 11.07
N ARG A 15 2.63 -6.73 12.39
CA ARG A 15 1.97 -7.86 13.06
C ARG A 15 0.45 -7.76 13.02
N GLN A 16 -0.10 -6.56 13.24
CA GLN A 16 -1.56 -6.33 13.19
C GLN A 16 -2.13 -6.53 11.78
N LEU A 17 -1.40 -6.13 10.74
CA LEU A 17 -1.85 -6.22 9.34
C LEU A 17 -1.69 -7.61 8.73
N ARG A 18 -0.99 -8.54 9.39
CA ARG A 18 -0.67 -9.87 8.86
C ARG A 18 -1.93 -10.66 8.46
N LEU A 19 -2.98 -10.63 9.28
CA LEU A 19 -4.23 -11.33 8.96
C LEU A 19 -4.89 -10.77 7.70
N ALA A 20 -4.94 -9.44 7.55
CA ALA A 20 -5.47 -8.78 6.36
C ALA A 20 -4.64 -9.09 5.11
N GLN A 21 -3.30 -9.13 5.23
CA GLN A 21 -2.39 -9.54 4.15
C GLN A 21 -2.67 -10.96 3.67
N GLU A 22 -2.76 -11.92 4.60
CA GLU A 22 -3.03 -13.31 4.28
C GLU A 22 -4.41 -13.48 3.63
N ALA A 23 -5.43 -12.81 4.16
CA ALA A 23 -6.79 -12.84 3.62
C ALA A 23 -6.85 -12.31 2.18
N MET A 24 -6.20 -11.18 1.91
CA MET A 24 -6.18 -10.60 0.55
C MET A 24 -5.41 -11.44 -0.46
N ARG A 25 -4.33 -12.13 -0.05
CA ARG A 25 -3.60 -13.05 -0.94
C ARG A 25 -4.42 -14.29 -1.29
N LYS A 26 -5.20 -14.81 -0.34
CA LYS A 26 -5.97 -16.05 -0.51
C LYS A 26 -7.34 -15.82 -1.16
N SER A 27 -7.91 -14.63 -1.00
CA SER A 27 -9.25 -14.31 -1.50
C SER A 27 -9.19 -13.14 -2.48
N PRO A 28 -8.86 -13.40 -3.77
CA PRO A 28 -8.90 -12.36 -4.78
C PRO A 28 -10.33 -11.88 -4.99
N ARG A 29 -10.48 -10.61 -5.34
CA ARG A 29 -11.78 -10.01 -5.69
C ARG A 29 -12.49 -10.86 -6.76
N PRO A 30 -13.77 -11.22 -6.59
CA PRO A 30 -14.53 -11.93 -7.61
C PRO A 30 -14.55 -11.18 -8.95
N ARG A 31 -14.64 -11.91 -10.09
CA ARG A 31 -14.64 -11.32 -11.44
C ARG A 31 -15.73 -10.25 -11.64
N GLY A 32 -16.89 -10.42 -10.99
CA GLY A 32 -18.01 -9.49 -11.06
C GLY A 32 -18.01 -8.38 -10.00
N GLY A 33 -17.01 -8.32 -9.12
CA GLY A 33 -17.00 -7.43 -7.95
C GLY A 33 -17.72 -8.04 -6.74
N TRP A 34 -17.38 -7.58 -5.55
CA TRP A 34 -18.00 -8.01 -4.31
C TRP A 34 -19.47 -7.64 -4.25
N ILE A 35 -19.85 -6.44 -4.72
CA ILE A 35 -21.25 -5.98 -4.65
C ILE A 35 -22.15 -6.91 -5.44
N ARG A 36 -21.81 -7.18 -6.70
CA ARG A 36 -22.61 -8.06 -7.56
C ARG A 36 -22.63 -9.49 -7.04
N SER A 37 -21.49 -10.02 -6.62
CA SER A 37 -21.39 -11.38 -6.11
C SER A 37 -22.21 -11.58 -4.83
N LEU A 38 -22.12 -10.65 -3.87
CA LEU A 38 -22.91 -10.70 -2.63
C LEU A 38 -24.40 -10.54 -2.92
N ARG A 39 -24.78 -9.58 -3.77
CA ARG A 39 -26.18 -9.38 -4.16
C ARG A 39 -26.78 -10.66 -4.77
N GLN A 40 -26.04 -11.32 -5.65
CA GLN A 40 -26.46 -12.58 -6.26
C GLN A 40 -26.52 -13.74 -5.25
N ALA A 41 -25.54 -13.85 -4.35
CA ALA A 41 -25.53 -14.86 -3.29
C ALA A 41 -26.73 -14.72 -2.34
N LEU A 42 -27.14 -13.48 -2.05
CA LEU A 42 -28.33 -13.15 -1.28
C LEU A 42 -29.64 -13.25 -2.09
N ARG A 43 -29.58 -13.72 -3.35
CA ARG A 43 -30.72 -13.84 -4.27
C ARG A 43 -31.48 -12.53 -4.48
N MET A 44 -30.78 -11.39 -4.44
CA MET A 44 -31.35 -10.06 -4.69
C MET A 44 -31.21 -9.67 -6.16
N SER A 45 -32.28 -9.12 -6.75
CA SER A 45 -32.22 -8.46 -8.05
C SER A 45 -31.60 -7.06 -7.93
N GLY A 46 -31.09 -6.52 -9.04
CA GLY A 46 -30.58 -5.14 -9.05
C GLY A 46 -31.66 -4.09 -8.74
N GLU A 47 -32.93 -4.41 -9.03
CA GLU A 47 -34.06 -3.54 -8.65
C GLU A 47 -34.33 -3.59 -7.14
N GLN A 48 -34.24 -4.77 -6.52
CA GLN A 48 -34.40 -4.92 -5.07
C GLN A 48 -33.29 -4.19 -4.31
N LEU A 49 -32.04 -4.32 -4.74
CA LEU A 49 -30.95 -3.53 -4.14
C LEU A 49 -31.16 -2.03 -4.36
N GLY A 50 -31.65 -1.63 -5.54
CA GLY A 50 -31.98 -0.23 -5.84
C GLY A 50 -33.04 0.32 -4.88
N LYS A 51 -34.12 -0.44 -4.64
CA LYS A 51 -35.16 -0.08 -3.66
C LYS A 51 -34.60 0.07 -2.25
N ARG A 52 -33.73 -0.85 -1.80
CA ARG A 52 -33.07 -0.76 -0.48
C ARG A 52 -32.12 0.45 -0.36
N LEU A 53 -31.55 0.89 -1.48
CA LEU A 53 -30.66 2.05 -1.55
C LEU A 53 -31.37 3.38 -1.85
N GLY A 54 -32.67 3.35 -2.20
CA GLY A 54 -33.38 4.54 -2.69
C GLY A 54 -32.91 5.03 -4.07
N VAL A 55 -32.39 4.15 -4.93
CA VAL A 55 -31.88 4.47 -6.27
C VAL A 55 -32.46 3.57 -7.35
N SER A 56 -32.30 3.97 -8.62
CA SER A 56 -32.77 3.17 -9.76
C SER A 56 -31.95 1.89 -9.98
N ARG A 57 -32.56 0.89 -10.64
CA ARG A 57 -31.86 -0.32 -11.09
C ARG A 57 -30.64 0.01 -11.98
N GLN A 58 -30.73 1.04 -12.80
CA GLN A 58 -29.61 1.51 -13.63
C GLN A 58 -28.46 2.03 -12.78
N ARG A 59 -28.76 2.79 -11.71
CA ARG A 59 -27.73 3.26 -10.77
C ARG A 59 -27.02 2.10 -10.07
N VAL A 60 -27.74 1.03 -9.72
CA VAL A 60 -27.12 -0.19 -9.17
C VAL A 60 -26.15 -0.83 -10.16
N ALA A 61 -26.54 -0.96 -11.44
CA ALA A 61 -25.63 -1.49 -12.45
C ALA A 61 -24.37 -0.61 -12.62
N GLN A 62 -24.52 0.71 -12.52
CA GLN A 62 -23.38 1.63 -12.53
C GLN A 62 -22.49 1.47 -11.30
N ILE A 63 -23.07 1.31 -10.10
CA ILE A 63 -22.32 1.05 -8.86
C ILE A 63 -21.47 -0.23 -8.97
N GLU A 64 -22.05 -1.31 -9.50
CA GLU A 64 -21.32 -2.57 -9.70
C GLU A 64 -20.15 -2.41 -10.69
N LYS A 65 -20.33 -1.58 -11.73
CA LYS A 65 -19.26 -1.25 -12.68
C LYS A 65 -18.19 -0.35 -12.04
N ASP A 66 -18.61 0.66 -11.29
CA ASP A 66 -17.71 1.62 -10.63
C ASP A 66 -16.86 0.93 -9.55
N GLU A 67 -17.37 -0.09 -8.87
CA GLU A 67 -16.56 -0.93 -7.96
C GLU A 67 -15.37 -1.57 -8.70
N LEU A 68 -15.63 -2.17 -9.87
CA LEU A 68 -14.59 -2.84 -10.64
C LEU A 68 -13.49 -1.87 -11.08
N LEU A 69 -13.88 -0.65 -11.42
CA LEU A 69 -13.01 0.45 -11.83
C LEU A 69 -12.34 1.18 -10.66
N GLY A 70 -12.80 0.98 -9.42
CA GLY A 70 -12.29 1.69 -8.24
C GLY A 70 -12.81 3.13 -8.11
N ASN A 71 -13.91 3.47 -8.80
CA ASN A 71 -14.47 4.82 -8.83
C ASN A 71 -15.52 5.07 -7.73
N LEU A 72 -15.79 4.08 -6.88
CA LEU A 72 -16.80 4.18 -5.84
C LEU A 72 -16.22 4.81 -4.56
N THR A 73 -16.93 5.77 -3.98
CA THR A 73 -16.53 6.36 -2.69
C THR A 73 -16.66 5.34 -1.56
N LEU A 74 -15.85 5.49 -0.50
CA LEU A 74 -15.97 4.65 0.70
C LEU A 74 -17.37 4.75 1.34
N LYS A 75 -17.98 5.94 1.30
CA LYS A 75 -19.36 6.17 1.77
C LYS A 75 -20.35 5.31 0.97
N SER A 76 -20.29 5.39 -0.36
CA SER A 76 -21.16 4.59 -1.23
C SER A 76 -20.95 3.10 -1.02
N MET A 77 -19.71 2.64 -0.81
CA MET A 77 -19.44 1.23 -0.51
C MET A 77 -20.07 0.80 0.83
N SER A 78 -19.98 1.65 1.85
CA SER A 78 -20.63 1.43 3.15
C SER A 78 -22.16 1.38 3.02
N ASP A 79 -22.75 2.29 2.27
CA ASP A 79 -24.21 2.36 2.07
C ASP A 79 -24.72 1.12 1.31
N VAL A 80 -24.00 0.68 0.26
CA VAL A 80 -24.31 -0.55 -0.48
C VAL A 80 -24.19 -1.78 0.40
N ALA A 81 -23.15 -1.88 1.21
CA ALA A 81 -22.99 -2.99 2.15
C ALA A 81 -24.15 -3.04 3.14
N LYS A 82 -24.51 -1.91 3.78
CA LYS A 82 -25.65 -1.82 4.70
C LYS A 82 -26.96 -2.22 4.03
N ALA A 83 -27.19 -1.78 2.79
CA ALA A 83 -28.35 -2.16 2.00
C ALA A 83 -28.39 -3.65 1.61
N MET A 84 -27.31 -4.40 1.83
CA MET A 84 -27.24 -5.87 1.69
C MET A 84 -27.13 -6.59 3.04
N ASP A 85 -27.36 -5.89 4.17
CA ASP A 85 -27.14 -6.41 5.52
C ASP A 85 -25.70 -6.90 5.76
N CYS A 86 -24.75 -6.17 5.17
CA CYS A 86 -23.32 -6.43 5.22
C CYS A 86 -22.59 -5.22 5.84
N SER A 87 -21.38 -5.45 6.34
CA SER A 87 -20.46 -4.38 6.76
C SER A 87 -19.35 -4.20 5.75
N PHE A 88 -19.05 -2.95 5.41
CA PHE A 88 -17.87 -2.62 4.61
C PHE A 88 -16.68 -2.35 5.54
N VAL A 89 -15.60 -3.13 5.36
CA VAL A 89 -14.32 -2.97 6.05
C VAL A 89 -13.24 -2.74 5.01
N TYR A 90 -12.40 -1.72 5.20
CA TYR A 90 -11.27 -1.42 4.33
C TYR A 90 -9.94 -1.58 5.07
N TRP A 91 -8.90 -1.94 4.33
CA TRP A 91 -7.55 -2.12 4.86
C TRP A 91 -6.56 -1.37 3.97
N ILE A 92 -5.59 -0.70 4.59
CA ILE A 92 -4.39 -0.21 3.90
C ILE A 92 -3.28 -1.16 4.27
N VAL A 93 -2.78 -1.90 3.28
CA VAL A 93 -1.81 -2.96 3.50
C VAL A 93 -0.58 -2.72 2.64
N PRO A 94 0.63 -2.74 3.24
CA PRO A 94 1.85 -2.56 2.48
C PRO A 94 2.08 -3.76 1.56
N LYS A 95 2.60 -3.48 0.36
CA LYS A 95 2.95 -4.51 -0.64
C LYS A 95 4.06 -5.44 -0.13
N THR A 96 4.99 -4.86 0.64
CA THR A 96 6.08 -5.51 1.37
C THR A 96 5.93 -5.22 2.88
N SER A 97 6.99 -5.36 3.69
CA SER A 97 6.95 -4.90 5.09
C SER A 97 7.10 -3.37 5.19
N LEU A 98 6.60 -2.78 6.29
CA LEU A 98 6.82 -1.34 6.55
C LEU A 98 8.31 -1.03 6.73
N GLU A 99 9.07 -1.95 7.35
CA GLU A 99 10.52 -1.80 7.50
C GLU A 99 11.22 -1.75 6.15
N GLU A 100 10.89 -2.69 5.28
CA GLU A 100 11.47 -2.78 3.94
C GLU A 100 11.08 -1.59 3.07
N THR A 101 9.85 -1.08 3.20
CA THR A 101 9.42 0.14 2.50
C THR A 101 10.32 1.33 2.86
N VAL A 102 10.63 1.50 4.15
CA VAL A 102 11.52 2.57 4.64
C VAL A 102 12.98 2.31 4.22
N ARG A 103 13.47 1.08 4.35
CA ARG A 103 14.84 0.71 3.92
C ARG A 103 15.04 0.94 2.42
N ASN A 104 14.06 0.59 1.59
CA ASN A 104 14.11 0.83 0.14
C ASN A 104 14.16 2.33 -0.18
N GLN A 105 13.49 3.16 0.59
CA GLN A 105 13.54 4.60 0.41
C GLN A 105 14.90 5.17 0.83
N ALA A 106 15.45 4.74 1.97
CA ALA A 106 16.80 5.08 2.38
C ALA A 106 17.85 4.64 1.34
N LYS A 107 17.66 3.46 0.74
CA LYS A 107 18.52 2.95 -0.34
C LYS A 107 18.53 3.88 -1.56
N LYS A 108 17.38 4.37 -2.01
CA LYS A 108 17.31 5.33 -3.13
C LYS A 108 18.08 6.62 -2.83
N ILE A 109 17.95 7.14 -1.61
CA ILE A 109 18.67 8.35 -1.19
C ILE A 109 20.17 8.08 -1.13
N ALA A 110 20.59 6.94 -0.57
CA ALA A 110 21.99 6.54 -0.52
C ALA A 110 22.58 6.36 -1.92
N GLU A 111 21.87 5.70 -2.84
CA GLU A 111 22.25 5.55 -4.24
C GLU A 111 22.39 6.93 -4.93
N ALA A 112 21.46 7.85 -4.71
CA ALA A 112 21.54 9.20 -5.25
C ALA A 112 22.79 9.95 -4.76
N ARG A 113 23.04 9.97 -3.44
CA ARG A 113 24.20 10.63 -2.83
C ARG A 113 25.53 10.02 -3.27
N LEU A 114 25.60 8.69 -3.33
CA LEU A 114 26.80 7.98 -3.77
C LEU A 114 27.05 8.16 -5.27
N SER A 115 26.00 8.23 -6.10
CA SER A 115 26.16 8.52 -7.53
C SER A 115 26.79 9.89 -7.77
N GLN A 116 26.34 10.93 -7.05
CA GLN A 116 26.95 12.28 -7.09
C GLN A 116 28.43 12.25 -6.66
N THR A 117 28.74 11.52 -5.59
CA THR A 117 30.11 11.40 -5.06
C THR A 117 31.02 10.59 -5.98
N SER A 118 30.51 9.51 -6.57
CA SER A 118 31.26 8.66 -7.50
C SER A 118 31.64 9.37 -8.80
N LEU A 119 30.84 10.35 -9.24
CA LEU A 119 31.21 11.24 -10.35
C LEU A 119 32.48 12.03 -9.99
N THR A 120 32.59 12.51 -8.75
CA THR A 120 33.79 13.20 -8.23
C THR A 120 34.97 12.24 -8.06
N MET A 121 34.77 11.05 -7.48
CA MET A 121 35.85 10.05 -7.28
C MET A 121 36.38 9.47 -8.59
N SER A 122 35.54 9.34 -9.63
CA SER A 122 35.99 8.92 -10.97
C SER A 122 36.91 9.96 -11.63
N LEU A 123 36.78 11.24 -11.27
CA LEU A 123 37.69 12.31 -11.71
C LEU A 123 39.03 12.27 -10.95
N GLU A 124 39.06 11.64 -9.76
CA GLU A 124 40.25 11.45 -8.91
C GLU A 124 41.01 10.14 -9.18
N GLY A 125 40.52 9.29 -10.09
CA GLY A 125 41.22 8.09 -10.57
C GLY A 125 41.16 6.87 -9.63
N GLN A 126 40.24 6.84 -8.67
CA GLN A 126 40.06 5.69 -7.77
C GLN A 126 39.02 4.70 -8.31
N ALA A 127 39.47 3.51 -8.71
CA ALA A 127 38.58 2.40 -9.06
C ALA A 127 38.21 1.61 -7.79
N VAL A 128 36.95 1.72 -7.36
CA VAL A 128 36.39 0.99 -6.22
C VAL A 128 35.76 -0.31 -6.72
N SER A 129 36.01 -1.44 -6.04
CA SER A 129 35.42 -2.74 -6.43
C SER A 129 33.90 -2.75 -6.23
N ASP A 130 33.19 -3.64 -6.91
CA ASP A 130 31.73 -3.72 -6.77
C ASP A 130 31.29 -4.22 -5.39
N GLN A 131 32.15 -4.98 -4.68
CA GLN A 131 31.92 -5.37 -3.29
C GLN A 131 32.02 -4.16 -2.36
N ASP A 132 33.05 -3.34 -2.51
CA ASP A 132 33.24 -2.14 -1.69
C ASP A 132 32.09 -1.13 -1.91
N LYS A 133 31.60 -0.99 -3.14
CA LYS A 133 30.42 -0.14 -3.44
C LYS A 133 29.16 -0.64 -2.72
N ALA A 134 28.96 -1.95 -2.64
CA ALA A 134 27.82 -2.52 -1.94
C ALA A 134 27.92 -2.30 -0.42
N GLU A 135 29.10 -2.46 0.17
CA GLU A 135 29.33 -2.16 1.59
C GLU A 135 29.14 -0.68 1.91
N LEU A 136 29.66 0.22 1.06
CA LEU A 136 29.46 1.67 1.18
C LEU A 136 27.96 2.03 1.10
N LEU A 137 27.22 1.40 0.19
CA LEU A 137 25.79 1.61 0.06
C LEU A 137 25.03 1.17 1.32
N GLU A 138 25.30 -0.03 1.82
CA GLU A 138 24.63 -0.54 3.03
C GLU A 138 24.97 0.32 4.26
N GLY A 139 26.22 0.76 4.42
CA GLY A 139 26.61 1.67 5.50
C GLY A 139 25.92 3.04 5.40
N ALA A 140 25.79 3.58 4.19
CA ALA A 140 25.05 4.82 3.96
C ALA A 140 23.54 4.66 4.27
N VAL A 141 22.94 3.53 3.91
CA VAL A 141 21.55 3.19 4.26
C VAL A 141 21.36 3.14 5.77
N ASP A 142 22.22 2.42 6.50
CA ASP A 142 22.08 2.28 7.94
C ASP A 142 22.29 3.63 8.67
N THR A 143 23.18 4.48 8.15
CA THR A 143 23.37 5.87 8.64
C THR A 143 22.09 6.69 8.45
N ILE A 144 21.49 6.65 7.26
CA ILE A 144 20.23 7.36 6.96
C ILE A 144 19.08 6.83 7.82
N LEU A 145 19.02 5.52 8.09
CA LEU A 145 17.96 4.92 8.90
C LEU A 145 18.09 5.23 10.40
N SER A 146 19.30 5.53 10.87
CA SER A 146 19.56 5.90 12.26
C SER A 146 19.46 7.41 12.50
N ASP A 147 19.70 8.22 11.47
CA ASP A 147 19.54 9.67 11.52
C ASP A 147 18.12 10.13 11.13
N MET A 148 17.32 10.47 12.14
CA MET A 148 15.95 10.95 11.95
C MET A 148 15.84 12.33 11.30
N SER A 149 16.95 13.07 11.14
CA SER A 149 16.94 14.38 10.47
C SER A 149 16.91 14.26 8.94
N VAL A 150 17.25 13.10 8.39
CA VAL A 150 17.23 12.87 6.94
C VAL A 150 15.77 12.69 6.47
N PRO A 151 15.25 13.58 5.61
CA PRO A 151 13.90 13.45 5.10
C PRO A 151 13.85 12.29 4.09
N LEU A 152 13.17 11.20 4.45
CA LEU A 152 13.10 10.03 3.57
C LEU A 152 12.16 10.24 2.36
N TRP A 153 11.20 11.16 2.46
CA TRP A 153 10.11 11.29 1.50
C TRP A 153 10.01 12.67 0.85
N GLU A 154 11.05 13.50 1.01
CA GLU A 154 11.19 14.71 0.21
C GLU A 154 11.93 14.33 -1.06
N ASP A 155 11.34 14.70 -2.21
CA ASP A 155 12.04 14.64 -3.48
C ASP A 155 13.08 15.79 -3.48
N GLU A 156 14.34 15.51 -3.83
CA GLU A 156 15.28 16.57 -4.24
C GLU A 156 14.82 17.22 -5.56
#